data_AF-A0A6P8E5J8-F1
#
_entry.id   AF-A0A6P8E5J8-F1
#
_cell.length_a   1.000
_cell.length_b   1.000
_cell.length_c   1.000
_cell.angle_alpha   90.00
_cell.angle_beta   90.00
_cell.angle_gamma   90.00
#
_symmetry.space_group_name_H-M   'P 1'
#
loop_
_entity.id
_entity.type
_entity.pdbx_description
1 polymer ?
#
loop_
_entity_poly.entity_id
_entity_poly.type
_entity_poly.pdbx_seq_one_letter_code
_entity_poly.pdbx_strand_id
1 'polypeptide(L)'
;MYILRYSCCQTVLLYFPALRRANKAFGKVHGSLARAGKVRGQTPKVAKQNKKKKPRGRDYKHMQYNRRFVTAVVGFGKKRGPNTSEK
;
A
#
# COMPACT_ATOMS: atom_id res chain seq x y z
N MET A 1 -11.86 -44.49 37.24
CA MET A 1 -12.65 -45.37 36.36
C MET A 1 -12.66 -44.78 34.96
N TYR A 2 -11.74 -45.29 34.11
CA TYR A 2 -11.70 -45.29 32.63
C TYR A 2 -11.92 -43.95 31.89
N ILE A 3 -10.91 -43.30 31.30
CA ILE A 3 -10.05 -43.71 30.16
C ILE A 3 -10.81 -44.50 29.09
N LEU A 4 -11.26 -43.81 28.03
CA LEU A 4 -11.14 -44.25 26.63
C LEU A 4 -11.14 -42.98 25.74
N ARG A 5 -9.97 -42.55 25.24
CA ARG A 5 -9.34 -43.02 23.99
C ARG A 5 -10.12 -42.58 22.75
N TYR A 6 -9.79 -41.42 22.20
CA TYR A 6 -9.71 -41.18 20.75
C TYR A 6 -8.68 -40.05 20.56
N SER A 7 -7.38 -40.33 20.65
CA SER A 7 -6.56 -40.96 19.60
C SER A 7 -6.56 -40.15 18.29
N CYS A 8 -6.09 -38.90 18.31
CA CYS A 8 -5.79 -38.21 17.04
C CYS A 8 -4.69 -37.14 17.05
N CYS A 9 -4.20 -36.62 18.19
CA CYS A 9 -3.33 -35.43 18.15
C CYS A 9 -1.85 -35.64 18.48
N GLN A 10 -1.39 -36.85 18.85
CA GLN A 10 -0.02 -37.01 19.38
C GLN A 10 1.02 -37.63 18.42
N THR A 11 0.67 -37.97 17.18
CA THR A 11 1.55 -38.76 16.28
C THR A 11 1.88 -38.09 14.94
N VAL A 12 2.17 -36.78 14.92
CA VAL A 12 2.81 -36.15 13.74
C VAL A 12 3.94 -35.18 14.09
N LEU A 13 4.48 -35.21 15.31
CA LEU A 13 5.63 -34.36 15.69
C LEU A 13 7.01 -35.03 15.58
N LEU A 14 7.11 -36.22 15.00
CA LEU A 14 8.41 -36.89 14.77
C LEU A 14 8.57 -37.37 13.31
N TYR A 15 8.35 -36.48 12.35
CA TYR A 15 8.91 -36.63 11.00
C TYR A 15 9.12 -35.26 10.35
N PHE A 16 9.98 -34.44 10.95
CA PHE A 16 10.66 -33.38 10.20
C PHE A 16 12.13 -33.76 10.10
N PRO A 17 12.57 -34.41 9.00
CA PRO A 17 13.98 -34.58 8.76
C PRO A 17 14.59 -33.18 8.64
N ALA A 18 15.58 -32.92 9.49
CA ALA A 18 16.40 -31.73 9.48
C ALA A 18 16.85 -31.42 8.04
N LEU A 19 16.22 -30.44 7.41
CA LEU A 19 16.76 -29.76 6.24
C LEU A 19 17.94 -28.90 6.69
N ARG A 20 19.06 -29.57 7.00
CA ARG A 20 20.38 -29.02 6.72
C ARG A 20 20.47 -28.85 5.20
N ARG A 21 20.06 -27.69 4.69
CA ARG A 21 20.42 -27.24 3.35
C ARG A 21 21.17 -25.92 3.44
N ALA A 22 22.49 -26.09 3.39
CA ALA A 22 23.47 -25.22 2.77
C ALA A 22 23.40 -23.73 3.10
N ASN A 23 24.44 -23.24 3.77
CA ASN A 23 25.02 -21.94 3.44
C ASN A 23 25.33 -21.93 1.94
N LYS A 24 24.36 -21.50 1.13
CA LYS A 24 24.57 -21.17 -0.27
C LYS A 24 25.41 -19.90 -0.25
N ALA A 25 26.73 -20.07 -0.31
CA ALA A 25 27.63 -18.98 -0.65
C ALA A 25 27.09 -18.34 -1.93
N PHE A 26 26.51 -17.15 -1.80
CA PHE A 26 26.04 -16.36 -2.92
C PHE A 26 27.26 -16.13 -3.82
N GLY A 27 27.34 -16.87 -4.92
CA GLY A 27 28.23 -16.54 -6.02
C GLY A 27 28.02 -15.07 -6.40
N LYS A 28 29.11 -14.39 -6.78
CA LYS A 28 29.15 -13.00 -7.25
C LYS A 28 27.85 -12.64 -7.97
N VAL A 29 26.97 -11.92 -7.28
CA VAL A 29 25.69 -11.50 -7.84
C VAL A 29 26.01 -10.45 -8.90
N HIS A 30 25.79 -10.77 -10.18
CA HIS A 30 26.00 -9.81 -11.26
C HIS A 30 24.83 -8.84 -11.30
N GLY A 31 25.02 -7.72 -10.61
CA GLY A 31 24.08 -6.63 -10.49
C GLY A 31 24.63 -5.66 -9.45
N SER A 32 25.31 -4.60 -9.91
CA SER A 32 25.87 -3.61 -9.00
C SER A 32 24.76 -2.73 -8.43
N LEU A 33 24.85 -2.44 -7.13
CA LEU A 33 24.00 -1.45 -6.44
C LEU A 33 24.27 -0.01 -6.91
N ALA A 34 25.12 0.18 -7.91
CA ALA A 34 25.61 1.46 -8.42
C ALA A 34 24.49 2.40 -8.91
N ARG A 35 23.28 1.88 -9.18
CA ARG A 35 22.12 2.67 -9.62
C ARG A 35 21.07 2.90 -8.52
N ALA A 36 21.31 2.43 -7.30
CA ALA A 36 20.38 2.63 -6.19
C ALA A 36 20.24 4.13 -5.89
N GLY A 37 19.02 4.65 -5.88
CA GLY A 37 18.74 6.04 -5.56
C GLY A 37 19.06 7.08 -6.64
N LYS A 38 19.60 6.70 -7.82
CA LYS A 38 19.98 7.62 -8.91
C LYS A 38 18.87 8.64 -9.23
N VAL A 39 17.63 8.18 -9.38
CA VAL A 39 16.49 9.04 -9.75
C VAL A 39 16.10 10.01 -8.63
N ARG A 40 16.19 9.58 -7.36
CA ARG A 40 15.81 10.43 -6.21
C ARG A 40 16.78 11.58 -5.97
N GLY A 41 18.06 11.40 -6.31
CA GLY A 41 19.08 12.46 -6.24
C GLY A 41 19.07 13.40 -7.45
N GLN A 42 18.63 12.91 -8.62
CA GLN A 42 18.52 13.73 -9.84
C GLN A 42 17.32 14.68 -9.83
N THR A 43 16.19 14.28 -9.23
CA THR A 43 15.00 15.14 -9.18
C THR A 43 15.20 16.32 -8.24
N PRO A 44 14.90 17.57 -8.65
CA PRO A 44 15.00 18.72 -7.76
C PRO A 44 14.10 18.54 -6.53
N LYS A 45 14.62 18.86 -5.35
CA LYS A 45 13.87 18.73 -4.10
C LYS A 45 12.91 19.91 -3.95
N VAL A 46 11.71 19.77 -4.51
CA VAL A 46 10.67 20.79 -4.36
C VAL A 46 10.14 20.78 -2.91
N ALA A 47 10.23 21.93 -2.24
CA ALA A 47 9.66 22.12 -0.91
C ALA A 47 8.13 22.05 -0.96
N LYS A 48 7.52 21.53 0.11
CA LYS A 48 6.06 21.49 0.20
C LYS A 48 5.54 22.91 0.38
N GLN A 49 4.69 23.37 -0.53
CA GLN A 49 3.98 24.63 -0.37
C GLN A 49 3.04 24.58 0.85
N ASN A 50 2.95 25.70 1.57
CA ASN A 50 2.00 25.86 2.66
C ASN A 50 0.56 25.85 2.11
N LYS A 51 -0.16 24.74 2.33
CA LYS A 51 -1.57 24.59 1.98
C LYS A 51 -2.40 24.65 3.26
N LYS A 52 -3.51 25.38 3.21
CA LYS A 52 -4.47 25.46 4.33
C LYS A 52 -4.92 24.04 4.72
N LYS A 53 -4.99 23.77 6.03
CA LYS A 53 -5.47 22.49 6.55
C LYS A 53 -6.91 22.28 6.07
N LYS A 54 -7.17 21.13 5.45
CA LYS A 54 -8.54 20.72 5.12
C LYS A 54 -9.24 20.33 6.42
N PRO A 55 -10.51 20.72 6.63
CA PRO A 55 -11.27 20.21 7.78
C PRO A 55 -11.40 18.69 7.67
N ARG A 56 -11.66 18.03 8.80
CA ARG A 56 -11.72 16.57 8.92
C ARG A 56 -13.10 16.14 9.42
N GLY A 57 -13.44 14.86 9.24
CA GLY A 57 -14.69 14.29 9.76
C GLY A 57 -15.95 14.78 9.05
N ARG A 58 -16.98 15.11 9.83
CA ARG A 58 -18.30 15.50 9.34
C ARG A 58 -18.26 16.72 8.42
N ASP A 59 -17.47 17.73 8.80
CA ASP A 59 -17.38 18.99 8.06
C ASP A 59 -16.76 18.79 6.66
N TYR A 60 -15.77 17.90 6.54
CA TYR A 60 -15.23 17.51 5.24
C TYR A 60 -16.28 16.81 4.35
N LYS A 61 -17.13 15.95 4.94
CA LYS A 61 -18.20 15.26 4.22
C LYS A 61 -19.28 16.24 3.75
N HIS A 62 -19.63 17.24 4.57
CA HIS A 62 -20.57 18.29 4.18
C HIS A 62 -20.03 19.09 2.98
N MET A 63 -18.78 19.54 3.04
CA MET A 63 -18.12 20.23 1.94
C MET A 63 -18.05 19.38 0.66
N GLN A 64 -17.80 18.06 0.79
CA GLN A 64 -17.76 17.13 -0.34
C GLN A 64 -19.16 16.92 -0.97
N TYR A 65 -20.21 16.85 -0.14
CA TYR A 65 -21.59 16.72 -0.60
C TYR A 65 -22.02 17.96 -1.39
N ASN A 66 -21.80 19.15 -0.83
CA ASN A 66 -22.17 20.41 -1.48
C ASN A 66 -21.46 20.54 -2.85
N ARG A 67 -20.15 20.23 -2.91
CA ARG A 67 -19.38 20.27 -4.17
C ARG A 67 -19.84 19.27 -5.24
N ARG A 68 -20.39 18.12 -4.84
CA ARG A 68 -20.77 17.05 -5.78
C ARG A 68 -22.20 17.14 -6.26
N PHE A 69 -23.11 17.63 -5.41
CA PHE A 69 -24.55 17.50 -5.65
C PHE A 69 -25.29 18.83 -5.65
N VAL A 70 -24.94 19.76 -4.76
CA VAL A 70 -25.68 21.03 -4.61
C VAL A 70 -25.12 22.11 -5.53
N THR A 71 -23.80 22.28 -5.57
CA THR A 71 -23.13 23.32 -6.37
C THR A 71 -22.89 22.88 -7.82
N ALA A 72 -22.77 21.57 -8.07
CA ALA A 72 -22.52 21.03 -9.41
C ALA A 72 -23.82 20.97 -10.22
N VAL A 73 -24.29 22.12 -10.72
CA VAL A 73 -25.34 22.16 -11.73
C VAL A 73 -24.76 21.60 -13.03
N VAL A 74 -25.35 20.53 -13.55
CA VAL A 74 -24.95 19.95 -14.84
C VAL A 74 -25.43 20.90 -15.92
N GLY A 75 -24.59 21.86 -16.32
CA GLY A 75 -24.81 22.65 -17.52
C GLY A 75 -24.93 21.74 -18.76
N PHE A 76 -25.52 22.26 -19.84
CA PHE A 76 -25.64 21.51 -21.09
C PHE A 76 -24.25 21.13 -21.63
N GLY A 77 -23.92 19.83 -21.61
CA GLY A 77 -22.63 19.30 -22.05
C GLY A 77 -22.13 18.10 -21.24
N LYS A 78 -20.92 17.62 -21.56
CA LYS A 78 -20.28 16.50 -20.85
C LYS A 78 -19.80 16.97 -19.46
N LYS A 79 -20.12 16.19 -18.41
CA LYS A 79 -19.67 16.47 -17.04
C LYS A 79 -18.14 16.52 -16.97
N ARG A 80 -17.57 17.68 -16.61
CA ARG A 80 -16.13 17.82 -16.35
C ARG A 80 -15.75 17.15 -15.03
N GLY A 81 -14.61 16.46 -15.02
CA GLY A 81 -14.11 15.76 -13.85
C GLY A 81 -13.45 16.72 -12.85
N PRO A 82 -13.42 16.37 -11.55
CA PRO A 82 -12.95 17.26 -10.47
C PRO A 82 -11.47 17.64 -10.54
N ASN A 83 -10.65 16.89 -11.29
CA ASN A 83 -9.22 17.16 -11.50
C ASN A 83 -8.92 17.28 -13.00
N THR A 84 -9.79 17.92 -13.78
CA THR A 84 -9.52 18.19 -15.19
C THR A 84 -8.64 19.44 -15.30
N SER A 85 -7.48 19.31 -15.92
CA SER A 85 -6.69 20.48 -16.34
C SER A 85 -7.27 20.98 -17.66
N GLU A 86 -7.73 22.22 -17.69
CA GLU A 86 -7.99 22.92 -18.94
C GLU A 86 -6.63 23.15 -19.59
N LYS A 87 -6.47 22.62 -20.81
CA LYS A 87 -5.31 22.90 -21.65
C LYS A 87 -5.74 23.90 -22.70
#